data_AF-A0A662VZG3-F1
#
_entry.id   AF-A0A662VZG3-F1
#
_cell.length_a   1.000
_cell.length_b   1.000
_cell.length_c   1.000
_cell.angle_alpha   90.00
_cell.angle_beta   90.00
_cell.angle_gamma   90.00
#
_symmetry.space_group_name_H-M   'P 1'
#
loop_
_entity.id
_entity.type
_entity.pdbx_description
1 polymer ?
#
loop_
_entity_poly.entity_id
_entity_poly.type
_entity_poly.pdbx_seq_one_letter_code
_entity_poly.pdbx_strand_id
1 'polypeptide(L)' 'MLKFLEKAEDKADVAKTSAKLLDVATHFLIVPAKKRIYVWCKDQDVEKVKKIISEREVIAVKKLRGSMSLVVGTY' A
#
# COMPACT_ATOMS: atom_id res chain seq x y z
N MET A 1 10.97 -14.05 21.56
CA MET A 1 11.22 -12.59 21.53
C MET A 1 11.34 -12.05 20.10
N LEU A 2 12.24 -12.56 19.23
CA LEU A 2 12.41 -12.04 17.85
C LEU A 2 11.09 -11.96 17.03
N LYS A 3 10.32 -13.05 16.97
CA LYS A 3 9.01 -13.08 16.25
C LYS A 3 7.97 -12.09 16.78
N PHE A 4 8.10 -11.63 18.02
CA PHE A 4 7.20 -10.64 18.61
C PHE A 4 7.62 -9.21 18.22
N LEU A 5 8.92 -8.95 18.11
CA LEU A 5 9.47 -7.68 17.62
C LEU A 5 9.14 -7.47 16.14
N GLU A 6 9.35 -8.49 15.29
CA GLU A 6 8.95 -8.43 13.87
C GLU A 6 7.45 -8.13 13.70
N LYS A 7 6.60 -8.73 14.53
CA LYS A 7 5.14 -8.48 14.49
C LYS A 7 4.75 -7.08 14.95
N ALA A 8 5.52 -6.47 15.85
CA ALA A 8 5.27 -5.11 16.32
C ALA A 8 5.71 -4.08 15.28
N GLU A 9 6.87 -4.31 14.66
CA GLU A 9 7.40 -3.51 13.56
C GLU A 9 6.47 -3.55 12.33
N ASP A 10 6.06 -4.75 11.90
CA ASP A 10 5.09 -4.91 10.80
C ASP A 10 3.76 -4.18 11.11
N LYS A 11 3.29 -4.17 12.36
CA LYS A 11 2.06 -3.45 12.75
C LYS A 11 2.22 -1.93 12.68
N ALA A 12 3.36 -1.41 13.13
CA ALA A 12 3.67 0.02 13.07
C ALA A 12 3.78 0.50 11.61
N ASP A 13 4.42 -0.30 10.76
CA ASP A 13 4.54 -0.03 9.32
C ASP A 13 3.18 -0.04 8.62
N VAL A 14 2.32 -1.01 8.94
CA VAL A 14 0.93 -1.05 8.46
C VAL A 14 0.17 0.21 8.85
N ALA A 15 0.25 0.64 10.12
CA ALA A 15 -0.47 1.82 10.59
C ALA A 15 0.01 3.11 9.90
N LYS A 16 1.34 3.29 9.81
CA LYS A 16 1.95 4.46 9.14
C LYS A 16 1.58 4.51 7.66
N THR A 17 1.69 3.38 6.96
CA THR A 17 1.33 3.28 5.53
C THR A 17 -0.16 3.52 5.32
N SER A 18 -1.01 2.94 6.16
CA SER A 18 -2.47 3.14 6.09
C SER A 18 -2.85 4.60 6.27
N ALA A 19 -2.26 5.30 7.25
CA ALA A 19 -2.52 6.71 7.50
C ALA A 19 -2.18 7.58 6.28
N LYS A 20 -1.02 7.36 5.65
CA LYS A 20 -0.61 8.08 4.43
C LYS A 20 -1.54 7.82 3.24
N LEU A 21 -2.18 6.64 3.17
CA LEU A 21 -3.06 6.26 2.06
C LEU A 21 -4.46 6.86 2.16
N LEU A 22 -4.93 7.27 3.34
CA LEU A 22 -6.29 7.78 3.54
C LEU A 22 -6.61 8.98 2.64
N ASP A 23 -5.62 9.81 2.33
CA ASP A 23 -5.81 11.04 1.53
C ASP A 23 -5.81 10.79 0.01
N VAL A 24 -5.33 9.64 -0.45
CA VAL A 24 -5.06 9.38 -1.88
C VAL A 24 -5.69 8.09 -2.41
N ALA A 25 -6.01 7.15 -1.54
CA ALA A 25 -6.61 5.88 -1.89
C ALA A 25 -8.14 5.97 -1.80
N THR A 26 -8.82 5.52 -2.84
CA THR A 26 -10.27 5.25 -2.77
C THR A 26 -10.54 4.05 -1.86
N HIS A 27 -9.66 3.05 -1.91
CA HIS A 27 -9.70 1.86 -1.07
C HIS A 27 -8.32 1.24 -1.00
N PHE A 28 -7.98 0.56 0.09
CA PHE A 28 -6.79 -0.27 0.15
C PHE A 28 -7.00 -1.51 1.01
N LEU A 29 -6.27 -2.56 0.68
CA LEU A 29 -6.24 -3.83 1.39
C LEU A 29 -4.78 -4.20 1.69
N ILE A 30 -4.50 -4.42 2.96
CA ILE A 30 -3.21 -4.91 3.44
C ILE A 30 -3.35 -6.40 3.77
N VAL A 31 -2.44 -7.21 3.26
CA VAL A 31 -2.41 -8.67 3.45
C VAL A 31 -1.12 -9.06 4.15
N PRO A 32 -1.10 -9.11 5.50
CA PRO A 32 0.16 -9.23 6.21
C PRO A 32 0.92 -10.52 6.00
N ALA A 33 0.19 -11.64 5.91
CA ALA A 33 0.78 -12.95 5.62
C ALA A 33 1.56 -13.00 4.30
N LYS A 34 1.34 -12.04 3.39
CA LYS A 34 2.01 -11.95 2.09
C LYS A 34 2.93 -10.73 1.97
N LYS A 35 3.06 -9.90 3.01
CA LYS A 35 3.68 -8.56 2.97
C LYS A 35 3.25 -7.75 1.74
N ARG A 36 1.95 -7.76 1.43
CA ARG A 36 1.39 -7.06 0.27
C ARG A 36 0.38 -6.00 0.65
N ILE A 37 0.36 -4.95 -0.14
CA ILE A 37 -0.67 -3.92 -0.12
C ILE A 37 -1.25 -3.73 -1.53
N TYR A 38 -2.57 -3.62 -1.58
CA TYR A 38 -3.35 -3.37 -2.79
C TYR A 38 -4.06 -2.04 -2.60
N VAL A 39 -3.81 -1.09 -3.49
CA VAL A 39 -4.34 0.27 -3.38
C VAL A 39 -5.11 0.62 -4.65
N TRP A 40 -6.40 0.90 -4.49
CA TRP A 40 -7.24 1.46 -5.54
C TRP A 40 -7.23 2.98 -5.41
N CYS A 41 -6.85 3.68 -6.47
CA CYS A 41 -6.76 5.13 -6.50
C CYS A 41 -7.17 5.67 -7.87
N LYS A 42 -7.40 6.99 -7.96
CA LYS A 42 -7.59 7.66 -9.25
C LYS A 42 -6.28 7.68 -10.04
N ASP A 43 -6.37 7.67 -11.36
CA ASP A 43 -5.18 7.66 -12.23
C ASP A 43 -4.19 8.80 -11.94
N GLN A 44 -4.69 9.99 -11.59
CA GLN A 44 -3.88 11.15 -11.23
C GLN A 44 -3.09 10.99 -9.92
N ASP A 45 -3.51 10.07 -9.04
CA ASP A 45 -2.93 9.86 -7.71
C ASP A 45 -1.97 8.66 -7.68
N VAL A 46 -1.83 7.93 -8.79
CA VAL A 46 -0.94 6.75 -8.91
C VAL A 46 0.48 7.06 -8.47
N GLU A 47 1.06 8.18 -8.89
CA GLU A 47 2.44 8.53 -8.53
C GLU A 47 2.58 8.90 -7.04
N LYS A 48 1.53 9.44 -6.41
CA LYS A 48 1.52 9.68 -4.96
C LYS A 48 1.45 8.36 -4.19
N VAL A 49 0.59 7.44 -4.64
CA VAL A 49 0.48 6.10 -4.07
C VAL A 49 1.78 5.33 -4.22
N LYS A 50 2.41 5.38 -5.41
CA LYS A 50 3.76 4.82 -5.61
C LYS A 50 4.75 5.42 -4.63
N LYS A 51 4.77 6.74 -4.41
CA LYS A 51 5.67 7.38 -3.42
C LYS A 51 5.48 6.87 -1.99
N ILE A 52 4.23 6.60 -1.60
CA ILE A 52 3.90 6.06 -0.27
C ILE A 52 4.41 4.62 -0.14
N ILE A 53 4.30 3.83 -1.21
CA ILE A 53 4.73 2.43 -1.28
C ILE A 53 6.25 2.30 -1.57
N SER A 54 6.85 3.27 -2.25
CA SER A 54 8.21 3.21 -2.80
C SER A 54 9.31 3.40 -1.77
N GLU A 55 8.97 3.54 -0.48
CA GLU A 55 9.93 3.20 0.58
C GLU A 55 10.35 1.72 0.48
N ARG A 56 9.59 0.89 -0.26
CA ARG A 56 9.87 -0.53 -0.50
C ARG A 56 9.82 -0.89 -1.99
N GLU A 57 8.75 -1.54 -2.45
CA GLU A 57 8.67 -2.10 -3.80
C GLU A 57 7.25 -1.97 -4.38
N VAL A 58 7.16 -1.41 -5.59
CA VAL A 58 5.94 -1.43 -6.39
C VAL A 58 6.00 -2.63 -7.33
N ILE A 59 5.10 -3.60 -7.11
CA ILE A 59 5.05 -4.86 -7.85
C ILE A 59 4.33 -4.66 -9.19
N ALA A 60 3.22 -3.93 -9.18
CA ALA A 60 2.41 -3.75 -10.39
C ALA A 60 1.53 -2.50 -10.32
N VAL A 61 1.19 -1.97 -11.48
CA VAL A 61 0.13 -0.97 -11.66
C VAL A 61 -0.79 -1.45 -12.77
N LYS A 62 -2.08 -1.56 -12.49
CA LYS A 62 -3.10 -1.96 -13.45
C LYS A 62 -4.17 -0.89 -13.58
N LYS A 63 -4.37 -0.38 -14.79
CA LYS A 63 -5.49 0.51 -15.10
C LYS A 63 -6.80 -0.27 -15.07
N LEU A 64 -7.81 0.34 -14.47
CA LEU A 64 -9.18 -0.16 -14.35
C LEU A 64 -10.12 0.75 -15.17
N ARG A 65 -11.38 0.34 -15.29
CA ARG A 65 -12.41 1.20 -15.90
C ARG A 65 -12.69 2.42 -15.02
N GLY A 66 -13.07 3.53 -15.64
CA GLY A 66 -13.50 4.74 -14.93
C GLY A 66 -12.36 5.54 -14.28
N SER A 67 -11.21 5.65 -14.96
CA SER A 67 -10.05 6.45 -14.51
C SER A 67 -9.52 6.06 -13.13
N MET A 68 -9.58 4.75 -12.85
CA MET A 68 -9.11 4.13 -11.63
C MET A 68 -7.89 3.26 -11.94
N SER A 69 -7.00 3.14 -10.97
CA SER A 69 -5.81 2.31 -11.05
C SER A 69 -5.66 1.49 -9.77
N LEU A 70 -5.23 0.25 -9.94
CA LEU A 70 -4.80 -0.63 -8.87
C LEU A 70 -3.28 -0.62 -8.82
N VAL A 71 -2.71 -0.11 -7.73
CA VAL A 71 -1.29 -0.20 -7.41
C VAL A 71 -1.10 -1.35 -6.42
N VAL A 72 -0.18 -2.26 -6.72
CA VAL A 72 0.19 -3.38 -5.86
C VAL A 72 1.64 -3.20 -5.46
N GLY A 73 1.91 -3.31 -4.17
CA GLY A 73 3.27 -3.22 -3.65
C GLY A 73 3.46 -4.02 -2.38
N THR A 74 4.63 -3.85 -1.79
CA THR A 74 4.95 -4.29 -0.43
C THR A 74 4.75 -3.13 0.54
N TYR A 75 4.50 -3.44 1.81
CA TYR A 75 4.41 -2.46 2.88
C TYR A 75 5.40 -2.82 3.99
#